data_AF-A0A3F3MT46-F1
#
_entry.id   AF-A0A3F3MT46-F1
#
_cell.length_a   1.000
_cell.length_b   1.000
_cell.length_c   1.000
_cell.angle_alpha   90.00
_cell.angle_beta   90.00
_cell.angle_gamma   90.00
#
_symmetry.space_group_name_H-M   'P 1'
#
loop_
_entity.id
_entity.type
_entity.pdbx_description
1 polymer ?
#
loop_
_entity_poly.entity_id
_entity_poly.type
_entity_poly.pdbx_seq_one_letter_code
_entity_poly.pdbx_strand_id
1 'polypeptide(L)'
;MTVKNFFDAARVIAGGKLTQAQVDDLNKVVEKLAPGGKTTSDDGIDLITSFEGTRFNAYDDGVGVWTIGTGTTVYPNGVKVKKGDTCTPEQAKAYFKHDLAKFEKTVNESVTVPLTQ
;
A
#
# COMPACT_ATOMS: atom_id res chain seq x y z
N MET A 1 11.17 7.31 1.18
CA MET A 1 11.79 7.84 2.42
C MET A 1 10.91 7.43 3.58
N THR A 2 11.44 6.80 4.63
CA THR A 2 10.65 6.43 5.82
C THR A 2 10.47 7.66 6.72
N VAL A 3 9.48 7.65 7.62
CA VAL A 3 9.30 8.71 8.64
C VAL A 3 10.59 8.87 9.46
N LYS A 4 11.26 7.77 9.80
CA LYS A 4 12.57 7.79 10.46
C LYS A 4 13.62 8.57 9.66
N ASN A 5 13.77 8.29 8.37
CA ASN A 5 14.75 8.97 7.52
C ASN A 5 14.45 10.47 7.38
N PHE A 6 13.17 10.87 7.40
CA PHE A 6 12.75 12.27 7.41
C PHE A 6 13.19 12.99 8.69
N PHE A 7 12.92 12.41 9.86
CA PHE A 7 13.33 12.98 11.14
C PHE A 7 14.85 13.00 11.33
N ASP A 8 15.57 12.00 10.82
CA ASP A 8 17.03 11.96 10.86
C ASP A 8 17.64 13.10 10.01
N ALA A 9 17.10 13.36 8.83
CA ALA A 9 17.51 14.52 8.02
C ALA A 9 17.21 15.86 8.72
N ALA A 10 16.03 15.99 9.34
CA ALA A 10 15.66 17.19 10.08
C ALA A 10 16.60 17.47 11.27
N ARG A 11 17.06 16.42 11.97
CA ARG A 11 18.04 16.53 13.06
C ARG A 11 19.40 17.04 12.59
N VAL A 12 19.86 16.59 11.41
CA VAL A 12 21.12 17.09 10.82
C VAL A 12 21.02 18.58 10.52
N ILE A 13 19.91 19.03 9.93
CA ILE A 13 19.67 20.46 9.63
C ILE A 13 19.60 21.29 10.92
N ALA A 14 18.97 20.76 11.98
CA ALA A 14 18.83 21.43 13.27
C ALA A 14 20.12 21.45 14.12
N GLY A 15 21.23 20.89 13.64
CA GLY A 15 22.49 20.85 14.40
C GLY A 15 22.51 19.80 15.52
N GLY A 16 21.68 18.76 15.42
CA GLY A 16 21.75 17.58 16.28
C GLY A 16 20.40 17.13 16.84
N LYS A 17 19.80 17.94 17.74
CA LYS A 17 18.54 17.59 18.42
C LYS A 17 17.43 18.55 18.03
N LEU A 18 16.24 17.99 17.89
CA LEU A 18 15.00 18.74 17.75
C LEU A 18 14.42 18.98 19.14
N THR A 19 13.87 20.16 19.38
CA THR A 19 13.04 20.42 20.57
C THR A 19 11.69 19.73 20.42
N GLN A 20 10.95 19.56 21.52
CA GLN A 20 9.62 18.95 21.46
C GLN A 20 8.68 19.72 20.52
N ALA A 21 8.70 21.06 20.58
CA ALA A 21 7.91 21.89 19.68
C ALA A 21 8.25 21.67 18.20
N GLN A 22 9.53 21.51 17.86
CA GLN A 22 9.95 21.19 16.48
C GLN A 22 9.52 19.79 16.06
N VAL A 23 9.57 18.81 16.98
CA VAL A 23 9.05 17.45 16.73
C VAL A 23 7.55 17.50 16.48
N ASP A 24 6.80 18.26 17.26
CA ASP A 24 5.35 18.39 17.12
C ASP A 24 4.96 19.05 15.77
N ASP A 25 5.69 20.08 15.35
CA ASP A 25 5.45 20.71 14.04
C ASP A 25 5.82 19.79 12.87
N LEU A 26 6.91 19.05 12.99
CA LEU A 26 7.28 18.03 11.99
C LEU A 26 6.29 16.87 11.97
N ASN A 27 5.73 16.47 13.12
CA ASN A 27 4.67 15.48 13.19
C ASN A 27 3.42 15.97 12.44
N LYS A 28 3.00 17.23 12.61
CA LYS A 28 1.88 17.79 11.83
C LYS A 28 2.14 17.74 10.32
N VAL A 29 3.38 17.99 9.90
CA VAL A 29 3.78 17.89 8.48
C VAL A 29 3.74 16.43 8.03
N VAL A 30 4.27 15.52 8.83
CA VAL A 30 4.23 14.08 8.54
C VAL A 30 2.80 13.57 8.51
N GLU A 31 1.91 13.99 9.41
CA GLU A 31 0.50 13.59 9.41
C GLU A 31 -0.26 14.12 8.19
N LYS A 32 0.07 15.34 7.74
CA LYS A 32 -0.49 15.92 6.50
C LYS A 32 0.05 15.26 5.23
N LEU A 33 1.28 14.75 5.26
CA LEU A 33 1.94 14.12 4.11
C LEU A 33 1.79 12.61 4.10
N ALA A 34 1.64 11.99 5.27
CA ALA A 34 1.22 10.63 5.44
C ALA A 34 -0.22 10.54 4.90
N PRO A 35 -0.57 9.46 4.20
CA PRO A 35 -1.94 9.26 3.81
C PRO A 35 -2.79 9.18 5.09
N GLY A 36 -3.47 10.28 5.45
CA GLY A 36 -4.32 10.43 6.65
C GLY A 36 -5.64 9.65 6.56
N GLY A 37 -5.62 8.52 5.86
CA GLY A 37 -6.75 7.66 5.59
C GLY A 37 -6.65 6.33 6.32
N LYS A 38 -7.74 5.58 6.34
CA LYS A 38 -7.75 4.21 6.83
C LYS A 38 -6.93 3.30 5.93
N THR A 39 -6.22 2.38 6.54
CA THR A 39 -5.65 1.21 5.86
C THR A 39 -6.47 -0.02 6.22
N THR A 40 -6.44 -1.02 5.35
CA THR A 40 -7.09 -2.31 5.58
C THR A 40 -6.39 -3.01 6.76
N SER A 41 -7.16 -3.54 7.70
CA SER A 41 -6.63 -4.34 8.80
C SER A 41 -6.08 -5.68 8.31
N ASP A 42 -5.29 -6.36 9.14
CA ASP A 42 -4.81 -7.71 8.84
C ASP A 42 -5.99 -8.68 8.63
N ASP A 43 -7.03 -8.61 9.47
CA ASP A 43 -8.26 -9.40 9.28
C ASP A 43 -8.96 -9.10 7.94
N GLY A 44 -8.95 -7.82 7.52
CA GLY A 44 -9.50 -7.42 6.23
C GLY A 44 -8.66 -7.94 5.05
N ILE A 45 -7.33 -7.95 5.18
CA ILE A 45 -6.42 -8.55 4.21
C ILE A 45 -6.67 -10.05 4.09
N ASP A 46 -6.80 -10.75 5.20
CA ASP A 46 -7.07 -12.18 5.22
C ASP A 46 -8.44 -12.49 4.59
N LEU A 47 -9.45 -11.67 4.89
CA LEU A 47 -10.78 -11.79 4.30
C LEU A 47 -10.75 -11.58 2.78
N ILE A 48 -10.11 -10.52 2.28
CA ILE A 48 -9.96 -10.27 0.84
C ILE A 48 -9.22 -11.44 0.18
N THR A 49 -8.14 -11.91 0.80
CA THR A 49 -7.35 -13.04 0.30
C THR A 49 -8.18 -14.33 0.28
N SER A 50 -9.09 -14.53 1.23
CA SER A 50 -9.98 -15.71 1.25
C SER A 50 -10.99 -15.72 0.10
N PHE A 51 -11.43 -14.55 -0.37
CA PHE A 51 -12.32 -14.43 -1.52
C PHE A 51 -11.60 -14.58 -2.85
N GLU A 52 -10.45 -13.91 -3.00
CA GLU A 52 -9.66 -13.88 -4.25
C GLU A 52 -8.84 -15.16 -4.45
N GLY A 53 -8.38 -15.76 -3.35
CA GLY A 53 -7.32 -16.77 -3.36
C GLY A 53 -5.97 -16.21 -3.83
N THR A 54 -4.96 -17.08 -3.90
CA THR A 54 -3.62 -16.72 -4.39
C THR A 54 -3.14 -17.75 -5.40
N ARG A 55 -2.81 -17.29 -6.62
CA ARG A 55 -2.32 -18.15 -7.71
C ARG A 55 -0.93 -17.72 -8.17
N PHE A 56 0.03 -18.63 -8.08
CA PHE A 56 1.45 -18.34 -8.40
C PHE A 56 1.80 -18.44 -9.88
N ASN A 57 0.87 -18.90 -10.72
CA ASN A 57 0.98 -18.90 -12.17
C ASN A 57 -0.12 -18.00 -12.72
N ALA A 58 0.20 -17.19 -13.73
CA ALA A 58 -0.79 -16.34 -14.38
C ALA A 58 -1.90 -17.18 -15.00
N TYR A 59 -3.14 -16.72 -14.82
CA TYR A 59 -4.36 -17.37 -15.30
C TYR A 59 -5.26 -16.37 -16.01
N ASP A 60 -6.11 -16.87 -16.89
CA ASP A 60 -7.19 -16.09 -17.49
C ASP A 60 -8.34 -16.02 -16.49
N ASP A 61 -8.80 -14.82 -16.16
CA ASP A 61 -9.89 -14.57 -15.20
C ASP A 61 -11.27 -14.96 -15.74
N GLY A 62 -11.36 -15.42 -16.99
CA GLY A 62 -12.58 -15.86 -17.66
C GLY A 62 -13.16 -14.82 -18.61
N VAL A 63 -12.61 -13.60 -18.64
CA VAL A 63 -12.97 -12.55 -19.59
C VAL A 63 -11.79 -12.10 -20.47
N GLY A 64 -10.70 -12.87 -20.48
CA GLY A 64 -9.52 -12.63 -21.31
C GLY A 64 -8.48 -11.71 -20.66
N VAL A 65 -8.57 -11.45 -19.35
CA VAL A 65 -7.57 -10.68 -18.62
C VAL A 65 -6.65 -11.62 -17.84
N TRP A 66 -5.35 -11.50 -18.10
CA TRP A 66 -4.34 -12.25 -17.36
C TRP A 66 -4.18 -11.69 -15.96
N THR A 67 -4.29 -12.57 -14.97
CA THR A 67 -4.26 -12.27 -13.54
C THR A 67 -3.27 -13.20 -12.83
N ILE A 68 -2.58 -12.71 -11.79
CA ILE A 68 -1.63 -13.48 -10.99
C ILE A 68 -1.63 -13.02 -9.52
N GLY A 69 -1.11 -13.85 -8.62
CA GLY A 69 -1.10 -13.56 -7.18
C GLY A 69 -2.54 -13.52 -6.65
N THR A 70 -2.83 -12.47 -5.89
CA THR A 70 -4.16 -12.18 -5.32
C THR A 70 -4.79 -11.06 -6.14
N GLY A 71 -5.39 -11.40 -7.29
CA GLY A 71 -6.12 -10.46 -8.14
C GLY A 71 -5.30 -9.44 -8.95
N THR A 72 -3.96 -9.53 -8.96
CA THR A 72 -3.12 -8.55 -9.67
C THR A 72 -3.19 -8.75 -11.19
N THR A 73 -3.53 -7.68 -11.92
CA THR A 73 -3.52 -7.63 -13.41
C THR A 73 -2.43 -6.72 -13.99
N VAL A 74 -1.89 -5.82 -13.16
CA VAL A 74 -0.82 -4.87 -13.50
C VAL A 74 0.17 -4.84 -12.35
N TYR A 75 1.43 -5.15 -12.63
CA TYR A 75 2.48 -5.13 -11.62
C TYR A 75 2.79 -3.69 -11.15
N PRO A 76 3.49 -3.53 -10.01
CA PRO A 76 3.88 -2.20 -9.50
C PRO A 76 4.72 -1.34 -10.47
N ASN A 77 5.38 -1.98 -11.45
CA ASN A 77 6.14 -1.27 -12.49
C ASN A 77 5.28 -0.84 -13.69
N GLY A 78 3.96 -1.04 -13.64
CA GLY A 78 3.01 -0.69 -14.71
C GLY A 78 2.89 -1.72 -15.83
N VAL A 79 3.64 -2.82 -15.79
CA VAL A 79 3.56 -3.89 -16.80
C VAL A 79 2.32 -4.75 -16.52
N LYS A 80 1.52 -5.01 -17.56
CA LYS A 80 0.39 -5.96 -17.48
C LYS A 80 0.90 -7.38 -17.32
N VAL A 81 0.22 -8.17 -16.51
CA VAL A 81 0.44 -9.62 -16.38
C VAL A 81 0.23 -10.29 -17.74
N LYS A 82 1.02 -11.33 -18.01
CA LYS A 82 0.95 -12.08 -19.27
C LYS A 82 0.88 -13.58 -19.02
N LYS A 83 0.41 -14.30 -20.03
CA LYS A 83 0.43 -15.76 -20.05
C LYS A 83 1.85 -16.28 -19.80
N GLY A 84 1.98 -17.20 -18.84
CA GLY A 84 3.26 -17.83 -18.51
C GLY A 84 4.07 -17.10 -17.44
N ASP A 85 3.62 -15.93 -16.98
CA ASP A 85 4.22 -15.29 -15.82
C ASP A 85 4.04 -16.19 -14.57
N THR A 86 5.03 -16.17 -13.70
CA THR A 86 5.01 -16.83 -12.39
C THR A 86 5.47 -15.85 -11.31
N CYS A 87 5.06 -16.07 -10.07
CA CYS A 87 5.50 -15.26 -8.95
C CYS A 87 5.73 -16.09 -7.68
N THR A 88 6.61 -15.62 -6.81
CA THR A 88 6.77 -16.18 -5.47
C THR A 88 5.67 -15.70 -4.52
N PRO A 89 5.46 -16.33 -3.35
CA PRO A 89 4.55 -15.84 -2.33
C PRO A 89 4.83 -14.40 -1.87
N GLU A 90 6.10 -14.03 -1.75
CA GLU A 90 6.53 -12.69 -1.34
C GLU A 90 6.19 -11.66 -2.42
N GLN A 91 6.38 -12.04 -3.68
CA GLN A 91 6.00 -11.23 -4.83
C GLN A 91 4.48 -11.03 -4.89
N ALA A 92 3.69 -12.10 -4.77
CA ALA A 92 2.23 -12.01 -4.73
C ALA A 92 1.74 -11.07 -3.63
N LYS A 93 2.32 -11.19 -2.41
CA LYS A 93 2.01 -10.29 -1.28
C LYS A 93 2.39 -8.84 -1.57
N ALA A 94 3.54 -8.61 -2.23
CA ALA A 94 3.98 -7.27 -2.61
C ALA A 94 3.06 -6.63 -3.66
N TYR A 95 2.60 -7.40 -4.65
CA TYR A 95 1.66 -6.94 -5.67
C TYR A 95 0.31 -6.60 -5.06
N PHE A 96 -0.24 -7.51 -4.25
CA PHE A 96 -1.49 -7.30 -3.54
C PHE A 96 -1.46 -6.04 -2.68
N LYS A 97 -0.38 -5.82 -1.90
CA LYS A 97 -0.25 -4.62 -1.07
C LYS A 97 -0.17 -3.34 -1.90
N HIS A 98 0.49 -3.38 -3.06
CA HIS A 98 0.54 -2.24 -3.98
C HIS A 98 -0.84 -1.91 -4.52
N ASP A 99 -1.61 -2.92 -4.95
CA ASP A 99 -2.96 -2.74 -5.45
C ASP A 99 -3.91 -2.25 -4.35
N LEU A 100 -3.81 -2.81 -3.14
CA LEU A 100 -4.60 -2.43 -1.98
C LEU A 100 -4.41 -0.95 -1.63
N ALA A 101 -3.18 -0.44 -1.63
CA ALA A 101 -2.89 0.97 -1.34
C ALA A 101 -3.59 1.93 -2.33
N LYS A 102 -3.74 1.54 -3.60
CA LYS A 102 -4.50 2.31 -4.58
C LYS A 102 -5.99 2.36 -4.23
N PHE A 103 -6.57 1.23 -3.85
CA PHE A 103 -7.99 1.17 -3.48
C PHE A 103 -8.29 1.87 -2.15
N GLU A 104 -7.42 1.70 -1.15
CA GLU A 104 -7.48 2.44 0.12
C GLU A 104 -7.48 3.95 -0.13
N LYS A 105 -6.58 4.43 -0.99
CA LYS A 105 -6.57 5.85 -1.38
C LYS A 105 -7.91 6.27 -1.98
N THR A 106 -8.46 5.50 -2.92
CA THR A 106 -9.76 5.80 -3.53
C THR A 106 -10.88 5.87 -2.50
N VAL A 107 -10.96 4.91 -1.56
CA VAL A 107 -11.98 4.91 -0.50
C VAL A 107 -11.82 6.15 0.38
N ASN A 108 -10.60 6.46 0.81
CA ASN A 108 -10.32 7.61 1.68
C ASN A 108 -10.60 8.95 1.01
N GLU A 109 -10.39 9.07 -0.31
CA GLU A 109 -10.69 10.30 -1.06
C GLU A 109 -12.17 10.45 -1.42
N SER A 110 -12.89 9.33 -1.61
CA SER A 110 -14.25 9.33 -2.13
C SER A 110 -15.33 9.28 -1.05
N VAL A 111 -15.05 8.69 0.11
CA VAL A 111 -16.03 8.55 1.19
C VAL A 111 -15.90 9.72 2.17
N THR A 112 -16.94 10.55 2.24
CA THR A 112 -16.96 11.77 3.06
C THR A 112 -17.69 11.61 4.38
N VAL A 113 -18.16 10.40 4.70
CA VAL A 113 -18.83 10.07 5.97
C VAL A 113 -17.88 9.30 6.88
N PRO A 114 -18.07 9.35 8.23
CA PRO A 114 -17.26 8.55 9.14
C PRO A 114 -17.38 7.05 8.83
N LEU A 115 -16.24 6.37 8.74
CA LEU A 115 -16.14 4.92 8.62
C LEU A 115 -15.54 4.33 9.89
N THR A 116 -16.00 3.14 10.28
CA THR A 116 -15.27 2.27 11.21
C THR A 116 -14.11 1.59 10.49
N GLN A 117 -13.32 0.82 11.22
CA GLN A 117 -12.51 -0.21 10.59
C GLN A 117 -13.41 -1.28 9.96
#